data_AF-A0A920U664-F1
#
_entry.id   AF-A0A920U664-F1
#
_cell.length_a   1.000
_cell.length_b   1.000
_cell.length_c   1.000
_cell.angle_alpha   90.00
_cell.angle_beta   90.00
_cell.angle_gamma   90.00
#
_symmetry.space_group_name_H-M   'P 1'
#
loop_
_entity.id
_entity.type
_entity.pdbx_description
1 polymer ?
#
loop_
_entity_poly.entity_id
_entity_poly.type
_entity_poly.pdbx_seq_one_letter_code
_entity_poly.pdbx_strand_id
1 'polypeptide(L)' 'MTNPNYNTLNNEEKYVIEYKGTERPFTGEYDDFYEDGSYICRRCNAELYRVNR' A
#
# COMPACT_ATOMS: atom_id res chain seq x y z
N MET A 1 -19.64 -4.27 6.69
CA MET A 1 -19.06 -4.13 8.04
C MET A 1 -17.82 -3.26 7.91
N THR A 2 -17.90 -1.97 8.25
CA THR A 2 -16.74 -1.07 8.25
C THR A 2 -15.96 -1.32 9.53
N ASN A 3 -14.79 -1.94 9.44
CA ASN A 3 -13.88 -2.06 10.58
C ASN A 3 -13.42 -0.64 10.96
N PRO A 4 -13.67 -0.16 12.20
CA PRO A 4 -13.37 1.22 12.60
C PRO A 4 -11.87 1.57 12.59
N ASN A 5 -10.99 0.57 12.43
CA ASN A 5 -9.54 0.75 12.44
C ASN A 5 -8.90 0.90 11.05
N TYR A 6 -9.69 1.08 9.99
CA TYR A 6 -9.13 1.23 8.64
C TYR A 6 -8.93 2.68 8.24
N ASN A 7 -7.75 2.97 7.71
CA ASN A 7 -7.41 4.28 7.15
C ASN A 7 -8.24 4.57 5.91
N THR A 8 -8.59 5.84 5.68
CA THR A 8 -9.23 6.29 4.44
C THR A 8 -8.27 6.15 3.28
N LEU A 9 -8.73 5.53 2.20
CA LEU A 9 -7.97 5.36 0.96
C LEU A 9 -8.46 6.34 -0.11
N ASN A 10 -7.54 6.81 -0.95
CA ASN A 10 -7.87 7.51 -2.19
C ASN A 10 -8.42 6.53 -3.25
N ASN A 11 -8.82 7.03 -4.42
CA ASN A 11 -9.47 6.19 -5.44
C ASN A 11 -8.53 5.11 -6.03
N GLU A 12 -7.26 5.43 -6.21
CA GLU A 12 -6.26 4.49 -6.76
C GLU A 12 -5.91 3.41 -5.74
N GLU A 13 -5.70 3.80 -4.49
CA GLU A 13 -5.47 2.88 -3.37
C GLU A 13 -6.67 1.94 -3.17
N LYS A 14 -7.92 2.45 -3.26
CA LYS A 14 -9.12 1.59 -3.21
C LYS A 14 -9.17 0.61 -4.37
N TYR A 15 -8.88 1.07 -5.58
CA TYR A 15 -8.86 0.22 -6.77
C TYR A 15 -7.91 -0.96 -6.57
N VAL A 16 -6.69 -0.71 -6.11
CA VAL A 16 -5.69 -1.77 -5.88
C VAL A 16 -6.05 -2.64 -4.67
N ILE A 17 -6.33 -2.03 -3.51
CA ILE A 17 -6.46 -2.75 -2.23
C ILE A 17 -7.84 -3.42 -2.07
N GLU A 18 -8.93 -2.70 -2.34
CA GLU A 18 -10.29 -3.19 -2.09
C GLU A 18 -10.86 -3.93 -3.30
N TYR A 19 -10.55 -3.46 -4.52
CA TYR A 19 -11.07 -4.03 -5.77
C TYR A 19 -10.07 -4.95 -6.48
N LYS A 20 -8.91 -5.23 -5.86
CA LYS A 20 -7.86 -6.12 -6.40
C LYS A 20 -7.38 -5.74 -7.80
N GLY A 21 -7.42 -4.44 -8.10
CA GLY A 21 -6.87 -3.86 -9.32
C GLY A 21 -5.35 -3.89 -9.33
N THR A 22 -4.78 -3.55 -10.48
CA THR A 22 -3.33 -3.45 -10.67
C THR A 22 -3.01 -2.02 -11.06
N GLU A 23 -2.04 -1.39 -10.39
CA GLU A 23 -1.55 -0.08 -10.80
C GLU A 23 -0.90 -0.15 -12.18
N ARG A 24 -0.76 1.00 -12.85
CA ARG A 24 -0.08 1.04 -14.14
C ARG A 24 1.42 0.76 -13.92
N PRO A 25 2.09 0.13 -14.89
CA PRO A 25 3.51 -0.12 -14.76
C PRO A 25 4.27 1.20 -14.63
N PHE A 26 5.27 1.22 -13.74
CA PHE A 26 6.17 2.37 -13.52
C PHE A 26 5.52 3.64 -12.96
N THR A 27 4.34 3.53 -12.34
CA THR A 27 3.65 4.70 -11.74
C THR A 27 3.61 4.69 -10.21
N GLY A 28 3.95 3.58 -9.58
CA GLY A 28 3.90 3.46 -8.12
C GLY A 28 4.98 4.30 -7.44
N GLU A 29 4.66 4.89 -6.28
CA GLU A 29 5.61 5.64 -5.43
C GLU A 29 6.88 4.83 -5.12
N TYR A 30 6.76 3.49 -5.09
CA TYR A 30 7.82 2.58 -4.72
C TYR A 30 8.42 1.78 -5.88
N ASP A 31 8.13 2.14 -7.13
CA ASP A 31 8.66 1.44 -8.32
C ASP A 31 10.20 1.50 -8.39
N ASP A 32 10.80 2.63 -7.97
CA ASP A 32 12.25 2.84 -7.89
C ASP A 32 12.68 3.37 -6.50
N PHE A 33 12.11 2.80 -5.44
CA PHE A 33 12.41 3.19 -4.06
C PHE A 33 13.26 2.13 -3.34
N TYR A 34 14.47 2.50 -2.93
CA TYR A 34 15.49 1.58 -2.38
C TYR A 34 16.05 2.01 -1.02
N GLU A 35 15.33 2.86 -0.29
CA GLU A 35 15.74 3.36 1.02
C GLU A 35 15.49 2.34 2.13
N ASP A 36 16.23 2.44 3.24
CA ASP A 36 16.03 1.59 4.41
C ASP A 36 14.69 1.90 5.10
N GLY A 37 13.94 0.87 5.49
CA GLY A 37 12.65 1.06 6.14
C GLY A 37 11.77 -0.18 6.16
N SER A 38 10.48 0.04 6.38
CA SER A 38 9.44 -1.00 6.35
C SER A 38 8.23 -0.50 5.58
N TYR A 39 7.63 -1.38 4.78
CA TYR A 39 6.40 -1.12 4.04
C TYR A 39 5.21 -1.51 4.92
N ILE A 40 4.34 -0.55 5.18
CA ILE A 40 3.12 -0.73 5.96
C ILE A 40 1.90 -0.76 5.06
N CYS A 41 0.91 -1.57 5.42
CA CYS A 41 -0.36 -1.62 4.71
C CYS A 41 -1.09 -0.28 4.85
N ARG A 42 -1.32 0.39 3.72
CA ARG A 42 -2.00 1.69 3.66
C ARG A 42 -3.39 1.67 4.28
N ARG A 43 -4.08 0.51 4.31
CA ARG A 43 -5.44 0.35 4.84
C ARG A 43 -5.50 0.11 6.35
N CYS A 44 -4.56 -0.62 6.94
CA CYS A 44 -4.66 -1.07 8.33
C CYS A 44 -3.38 -0.91 9.17
N ASN A 45 -2.32 -0.31 8.61
CA ASN A 45 -1.04 -0.09 9.27
C ASN A 45 -0.29 -1.37 9.68
N ALA A 46 -0.72 -2.56 9.25
CA ALA A 46 0.04 -3.78 9.44
C ALA A 46 1.38 -3.70 8.69
N GLU A 47 2.48 -4.09 9.33
CA GLU A 47 3.77 -4.23 8.67
C GLU A 47 3.72 -5.40 7.67
N LEU A 48 4.09 -5.15 6.42
CA LEU A 48 4.03 -6.14 5.34
C LEU A 48 5.42 -6.65 4.96
N TYR A 49 6.36 -5.73 4.77
CA TYR A 49 7.72 -6.04 4.34
C TYR A 49 8.70 -5.14 5.07
N ARG A 50 9.91 -5.67 5.29
CA ARG A 50 11.05 -4.91 5.80
C ARG A 50 12.16 -4.97 4.77
N VAL A 51 12.82 -3.83 4.56
CA VAL A 51 13.99 -3.77 3.68
C VAL A 51 15.13 -4.54 4.36
N ASN A 52 15.54 -5.64 3.74
CA ASN A 52 16.66 -6.47 4.17
C ASN A 52 17.77 -6.28 3.14
N ARG A 53 18.73 -5.40 3.43
CA ARG A 53 19.96 -5.27 2.65
C ARG A 53 20.95 -6.38 3.01
#